data_AF-A0A7X4EHU3-F1
#
_entry.id   AF-A0A7X4EHU3-F1
#
_cell.length_a   1.000
_cell.length_b   1.000
_cell.length_c   1.000
_cell.angle_alpha   90.00
_cell.angle_beta   90.00
_cell.angle_gamma   90.00
#
_symmetry.space_group_name_H-M   'P 1'
#
loop_
_entity.id
_entity.type
_entity.pdbx_description
1 polymer ?
#
loop_
_entity_poly.entity_id
_entity_poly.type
_entity_poly.pdbx_seq_one_letter_code
_entity_poly.pdbx_strand_id
1 'polypeptide(L)'
;MRLTLSFDEAQGAFTGTVENTTEATICNVRVEVHLSHGTELGPTDGLDLAAGESAATRLPSGGASFERWTAHPESSRCAAG
;
A
#
# COMPACT_ATOMS: atom_id res chain seq x y z
N MET A 1 -1.06 1.82 -11.99
CA MET A 1 -1.29 1.35 -10.61
C MET A 1 -2.17 2.37 -9.90
N ARG A 2 -3.15 1.90 -9.15
CA ARG A 2 -4.08 2.72 -8.38
C ARG A 2 -4.11 2.21 -6.94
N LEU A 3 -3.89 3.11 -5.98
CA LEU A 3 -4.06 2.83 -4.56
C LEU A 3 -5.34 3.52 -4.07
N THR A 4 -6.19 2.77 -3.39
CA THR A 4 -7.35 3.30 -2.65
C THR A 4 -7.21 2.85 -1.21
N LEU A 5 -7.15 3.79 -0.28
CA LEU A 5 -6.87 3.53 1.13
C LEU A 5 -7.73 4.45 2.00
N SER A 6 -8.22 3.94 3.12
CA SER A 6 -8.87 4.72 4.17
C SER A 6 -8.37 4.26 5.54
N PHE A 7 -8.45 5.13 6.55
CA PHE A 7 -8.21 4.72 7.92
C PHE A 7 -9.50 4.13 8.51
N ASP A 8 -9.40 2.88 8.98
CA ASP A 8 -10.43 2.22 9.76
C ASP A 8 -10.12 2.42 11.25
N GLU A 9 -10.85 3.34 11.89
CA GLU A 9 -10.68 3.66 13.31
C GLU A 9 -10.95 2.47 14.23
N ALA A 10 -11.91 1.61 13.88
CA ALA A 10 -12.26 0.44 14.69
C ALA A 10 -11.13 -0.59 14.69
N GLN A 11 -10.40 -0.70 13.59
CA GLN A 11 -9.26 -1.60 13.45
C GLN A 11 -7.90 -0.97 13.79
N GLY A 12 -7.85 0.36 13.95
CA GLY A 12 -6.61 1.10 14.12
C GLY A 12 -5.63 0.85 12.96
N ALA A 13 -6.14 0.80 11.72
CA ALA A 13 -5.35 0.43 10.55
C ALA A 13 -5.79 1.18 9.30
N PHE A 14 -4.84 1.40 8.41
CA PHE A 14 -5.14 1.79 7.03
C PHE A 14 -5.49 0.54 6.23
N THR A 15 -6.65 0.56 5.59
CA THR A 15 -7.18 -0.57 4.82
C THR A 15 -7.63 -0.12 3.44
N GLY A 16 -7.48 -0.99 2.45
CA GLY A 16 -7.96 -0.70 1.11
C GLY A 16 -7.42 -1.66 0.06
N THR A 17 -7.22 -1.17 -1.16
CA THR A 17 -6.81 -1.97 -2.31
C THR A 17 -5.73 -1.28 -3.13
N VAL A 18 -4.79 -2.08 -3.62
CA VAL A 18 -3.86 -1.69 -4.68
C VAL A 18 -4.18 -2.48 -5.94
N GLU A 19 -4.33 -1.78 -7.06
CA GLU A 19 -4.74 -2.33 -8.35
C GLU A 19 -3.67 -2.07 -9.42
N ASN A 20 -3.34 -3.11 -10.18
CA ASN A 20 -2.54 -2.97 -11.39
C ASN A 20 -3.42 -2.59 -12.59
N THR A 21 -3.55 -1.28 -12.81
CA THR A 21 -4.28 -0.70 -13.95
C THR A 21 -3.49 -0.72 -15.27
N THR A 22 -2.49 -1.60 -15.43
CA THR A 22 -1.65 -1.69 -16.63
C THR A 22 -1.84 -3.04 -17.31
N GLU A 23 -1.31 -3.17 -18.53
CA GLU A 23 -1.41 -4.40 -19.34
C GLU A 23 -0.26 -5.39 -19.09
N ALA A 24 0.58 -5.16 -18.08
CA ALA A 24 1.72 -6.02 -17.75
C ALA A 24 1.79 -6.28 -16.24
N THR A 25 2.41 -7.38 -15.83
CA THR A 25 2.65 -7.68 -14.41
C THR A 25 3.52 -6.59 -13.79
N ILE A 26 3.11 -6.09 -12.62
CA ILE A 26 3.94 -5.25 -11.76
C ILE A 26 4.45 -6.12 -10.61
N CYS A 27 5.77 -6.19 -10.46
CA CYS A 27 6.36 -7.05 -9.46
C CYS A 27 6.69 -6.31 -8.16
N ASN A 28 6.62 -7.05 -7.05
CA ASN A 28 6.98 -6.61 -5.71
C ASN A 28 6.32 -5.27 -5.35
N VAL A 29 5.01 -5.20 -5.57
CA VAL A 29 4.15 -4.09 -5.17
C VAL A 29 4.06 -4.05 -3.66
N ARG A 30 4.30 -2.88 -3.10
CA ARG A 30 4.24 -2.61 -1.65
C ARG A 30 3.52 -1.31 -1.40
N VAL A 31 2.92 -1.15 -0.23
CA VAL A 31 2.28 0.11 0.17
C VAL A 31 2.95 0.66 1.41
N GLU A 32 3.18 1.98 1.42
CA GLU A 32 3.69 2.73 2.56
C GLU A 32 2.74 3.89 2.89
N VAL A 33 2.63 4.22 4.19
CA VAL A 33 1.87 5.37 4.70
C VAL A 33 2.80 6.28 5.50
N HIS A 34 2.78 7.58 5.21
CA HIS A 34 3.50 8.61 5.97
C HIS A 34 2.51 9.41 6.81
N LEU A 35 2.74 9.47 8.11
CA LEU A 35 1.94 10.23 9.06
C LEU A 35 2.47 11.66 9.20
N SER A 36 1.59 12.62 9.52
CA SER A 36 1.93 14.05 9.58
C SER A 36 3.02 14.43 10.59
N HIS A 37 3.31 13.55 11.56
CA HIS A 37 4.38 13.72 12.55
C HIS A 37 5.70 13.03 12.16
N GLY A 38 5.83 12.56 10.92
CA GLY A 38 7.06 12.00 10.36
C GLY A 38 7.26 10.50 10.58
N THR A 39 6.28 9.77 11.12
CA THR A 39 6.34 8.30 11.19
C THR A 39 5.92 7.69 9.87
N GLU A 40 6.69 6.71 9.41
CA GLU A 40 6.39 5.90 8.24
C GLU A 40 5.89 4.51 8.69
N LEU A 41 4.84 4.01 8.03
CA LEU A 41 4.25 2.71 8.28
C LEU A 41 4.43 1.83 7.05
N GLY A 42 5.04 0.66 7.25
CA GLY A 42 5.33 -0.31 6.20
C GLY A 42 6.81 -0.32 5.80
N PRO A 43 7.13 -0.67 4.53
CA PRO A 43 6.17 -1.10 3.50
C PRO A 43 5.45 -2.40 3.89
N THR A 44 4.30 -2.68 3.25
CA THR A 44 3.71 -4.04 3.28
C THR A 44 4.67 -5.07 2.69
N ASP A 45 4.39 -6.34 2.95
CA ASP A 45 5.01 -7.43 2.18
C ASP A 45 4.80 -7.22 0.69
N GLY A 46 5.82 -7.56 -0.09
CA GLY A 46 5.82 -7.44 -1.54
C GLY A 46 4.94 -8.49 -2.20
N LEU A 47 4.13 -8.06 -3.17
CA LEU A 47 3.31 -8.96 -3.97
C LEU A 47 3.36 -8.60 -5.45
N ASP A 48 3.35 -9.60 -6.31
CA ASP A 48 3.22 -9.37 -7.75
C ASP A 48 1.74 -9.22 -8.10
N LEU A 49 1.42 -8.25 -8.96
CA LEU A 49 0.08 -8.06 -9.50
C LEU A 49 0.09 -8.28 -11.00
N ALA A 50 -0.64 -9.28 -11.49
CA ALA A 50 -0.92 -9.43 -12.91
C ALA A 50 -1.72 -8.23 -13.46
N ALA A 51 -1.81 -8.11 -14.79
CA ALA A 51 -2.60 -7.05 -15.43
C ALA A 51 -4.07 -7.10 -14.96
N GLY A 52 -4.59 -5.96 -14.51
CA GLY A 52 -5.95 -5.85 -13.95
C GLY A 52 -6.15 -6.45 -12.56
N GLU A 53 -5.13 -7.06 -11.96
CA GLU A 53 -5.24 -7.67 -10.64
C GLU A 53 -5.29 -6.61 -9.54
N SER A 54 -6.04 -6.91 -8.48
CA SER A 54 -6.10 -6.11 -7.26
C SER A 54 -5.79 -6.96 -6.04
N ALA A 55 -5.07 -6.38 -5.09
CA ALA A 55 -4.82 -6.98 -3.78
C ALA A 55 -5.32 -6.07 -2.65
N ALA A 56 -5.86 -6.68 -1.61
CA ALA A 56 -6.17 -5.99 -0.37
C ALA A 56 -4.87 -5.59 0.34
N THR A 57 -4.85 -4.41 0.93
CA THR A 57 -3.74 -3.91 1.74
C THR A 57 -4.22 -3.53 3.14
N ARG A 58 -3.37 -3.79 4.14
CA ARG A 58 -3.61 -3.44 5.53
C ARG A 58 -2.31 -3.03 6.20
N LEU A 59 -2.28 -1.83 6.76
CA LEU A 59 -1.15 -1.29 7.52
C LEU A 59 -1.65 -0.83 8.90
N PRO A 60 -1.30 -1.54 9.99
CA PRO A 60 -1.62 -1.08 11.35
C PRO A 60 -1.00 0.29 11.64
N SER A 61 -1.71 1.20 12.30
CA SER A 61 -1.14 2.48 12.72
C SER A 61 -0.21 2.36 13.93
N GLY A 62 -0.20 1.21 14.59
CA GLY A 62 0.50 1.02 15.86
C GLY A 62 -0.05 1.88 17.00
N GLY A 63 -1.27 2.43 16.85
CA GLY A 63 -1.85 3.37 17.81
C GLY A 63 -1.30 4.80 17.70
N ALA A 64 -0.53 5.12 16.65
CA ALA A 64 -0.05 6.47 16.42
C ALA A 64 -1.23 7.43 16.16
N SER A 65 -1.20 8.60 16.82
CA SER A 65 -2.13 9.69 16.58
C SER A 65 -1.62 10.58 15.45
N PHE A 66 -2.45 10.89 14.46
CA PHE A 66 -2.09 11.73 13.33
C PHE A 66 -3.25 12.63 12.93
N GLU A 67 -2.95 13.81 12.38
CA GLU A 67 -3.97 14.72 11.83
C GLU A 67 -4.16 14.51 10.34
N ARG A 68 -3.06 14.21 9.64
CA ARG A 68 -3.02 13.98 8.20
C ARG A 68 -2.08 12.82 7.90
N TRP A 69 -2.27 12.23 6.74
CA TRP A 69 -1.42 11.17 6.23
C TRP A 69 -1.37 11.23 4.71
N THR A 70 -0.33 10.64 4.15
CA THR A 70 -0.19 10.38 2.72
C THR A 70 0.20 8.93 2.52
N ALA A 71 -0.15 8.34 1.39
CA ALA A 71 0.22 6.96 1.07
C ALA A 71 0.68 6.88 -0.37
N HIS A 72 1.59 5.95 -0.64
CA HIS A 72 2.02 5.67 -1.99
C HIS A 72 2.30 4.17 -2.15
N PRO A 73 1.97 3.60 -3.32
CA PRO A 73 2.42 2.26 -3.67
C PRO A 73 3.79 2.33 -4.36
N GLU A 74 4.69 1.43 -3.97
CA GLU A 74 5.97 1.19 -4.61
C GLU A 74 5.93 -0.10 -5.44
N SER A 75 6.84 -0.23 -6.40
CA SER A 75 7.09 -1.48 -7.11
C SER A 75 8.56 -1.69 -7.37
N SER A 76 8.95 -2.89 -7.77
CA SER A 76 10.31 -3.20 -8.21
C SER A 76 10.30 -3.79 -9.61
N ARG A 77 11.48 -3.88 -10.23
CA ARG A 77 11.61 -4.59 -11.51
C ARG A 77 11.28 -6.06 -11.28
N CYS A 78 10.50 -6.64 -12.19
CA CYS A 78 10.38 -8.07 -12.28
C CYS A 78 11.76 -8.67 -12.52
N ALA A 79 12.08 -9.77 -11.83
CA ALA A 79 13.31 -10.50 -12.09
C ALA A 79 13.35 -10.90 -13.57
N ALA A 80 14.50 -10.71 -14.22
CA ALA A 80 14.72 -11.33 -15.51
C ALA A 80 14.77 -12.85 -15.28
N GLY A 81 13.84 -13.56 -15.91
CA GLY A 81 13.84 -15.02 -15.94
C GLY A 81 15.02 -15.59 -16.73
#